data_AF-A0A7C4VIN9-F1
#
_entry.id   AF-A0A7C4VIN9-F1
#
_cell.length_a   1.000
_cell.length_b   1.000
_cell.length_c   1.000
_cell.angle_alpha   90.00
_cell.angle_beta   90.00
_cell.angle_gamma   90.00
#
_symmetry.space_group_name_H-M   'P 1'
#
loop_
_entity.id
_entity.type
_entity.pdbx_description
1 polymer ?
#
loop_
_entity_poly.entity_id
_entity_poly.type
_entity_poly.pdbx_seq_one_letter_code
_entity_poly.pdbx_strand_id
1 'polypeptide(L)'
;MDKRKLKSFTKYAIIFFFAVVITSLVWNLNQLLLFKDLSYSEDYDYIVYMDATKMIIVKNGTTGRIDFTGWNFSQLIHYLLRNDGLKIFLKGGEYNASTDVILQNFKGVKIMGDGASRTKLNLNGHSIIIHGEHWEDSQNNHIEGITLENGSIIIENSFMTTIKNCVFVDSNDGIILFNTNSWTECTLIENCYFIGVKRGIVFRTAIGNGTRSYASTEIRRVYFELRREGAIGIYVEHEADFNEGLIYNVRFWMGKPAEKNQTGMLIEGSMLNTVLQAIIFESFALSPQNIYGMVLGKDSDPPIIGQGIVFLGNLTCGINNPYCKWIYGAGGSFKMENIPISLGLNNVYGASQEIGQVPHLSLAISSLNLKINVEGNLSADETVYVRLRLKFIDGSLSKQLEIAFEETETKWLSYDDWLSIWPARTIISSIVVDAKTTSYASNAKVTVSVYGQYS
;
A
#
# COMPACT_ATOMS: atom_id res chain seq x y z
N MET A 1 19.79 56.07 -65.77
CA MET A 1 20.01 56.23 -64.32
C MET A 1 21.42 56.78 -64.11
N ASP A 2 21.56 57.93 -63.45
CA ASP A 2 22.85 58.60 -63.22
C ASP A 2 23.85 57.63 -62.56
N LYS A 3 25.07 57.49 -63.12
CA LYS A 3 26.11 56.59 -62.61
C LYS A 3 26.42 56.87 -61.13
N ARG A 4 26.19 58.09 -60.64
CA ARG A 4 26.32 58.43 -59.21
C ARG A 4 25.20 57.81 -58.36
N LYS A 5 23.96 57.82 -58.86
CA LYS A 5 22.79 57.21 -58.17
C LYS A 5 22.91 55.69 -58.11
N LEU A 6 23.41 55.05 -59.17
CA LEU A 6 23.66 53.60 -59.17
C LEU A 6 24.75 53.21 -58.16
N LYS A 7 25.89 53.92 -58.11
CA LYS A 7 26.95 53.65 -57.12
C LYS A 7 26.47 53.87 -55.67
N SER A 8 25.63 54.88 -55.46
CA SER A 8 25.03 55.15 -54.15
C SER A 8 24.09 54.01 -53.73
N PHE A 9 23.18 53.61 -54.63
CA PHE A 9 22.25 52.51 -54.38
C PHE A 9 22.97 51.18 -54.08
N THR A 10 24.01 50.83 -54.83
CA THR A 10 24.80 49.62 -54.57
C THR A 10 25.49 49.65 -53.21
N LYS A 11 26.01 50.81 -52.78
CA LYS A 11 26.59 50.95 -51.43
C LYS A 11 25.54 50.74 -50.33
N TYR A 12 24.36 51.35 -50.46
CA TYR A 12 23.29 51.17 -49.47
C TYR A 12 22.75 49.74 -49.44
N ALA A 13 22.64 49.09 -50.60
CA ALA A 13 22.20 47.69 -50.68
C ALA A 13 23.20 46.73 -50.00
N ILE A 14 24.50 46.95 -50.19
CA ILE A 14 25.55 46.14 -49.52
C ILE A 14 25.51 46.36 -48.00
N ILE A 15 25.41 47.62 -47.55
CA ILE A 15 25.34 47.94 -46.11
C ILE A 15 24.08 47.31 -45.48
N PHE A 16 22.94 47.40 -46.15
CA PHE A 16 21.69 46.80 -45.69
C PHE A 16 21.80 45.27 -45.60
N PHE A 17 22.36 44.64 -46.63
CA PHE A 17 22.56 43.19 -46.63
C PHE A 17 23.47 42.73 -45.48
N PHE A 18 24.59 43.42 -45.25
CA PHE A 18 25.48 43.14 -44.11
C PHE A 18 24.78 43.36 -42.76
N ALA A 19 24.00 44.43 -42.62
CA ALA A 19 23.25 44.70 -41.40
C ALA A 19 22.26 43.56 -41.09
N VAL A 20 21.53 43.07 -42.09
CA VAL A 20 20.58 41.94 -41.96
C VAL A 20 21.30 40.64 -41.61
N VAL A 21 22.42 40.34 -42.27
CA VAL A 21 23.21 39.12 -41.97
C VAL A 21 23.77 39.17 -40.55
N ILE A 22 24.31 40.31 -40.12
CA ILE A 22 24.84 40.49 -38.75
C ILE A 22 23.71 40.41 -37.72
N THR A 23 22.57 41.05 -37.94
CA THR A 23 21.43 40.93 -36.99
C THR A 23 20.89 39.51 -36.92
N SER A 24 20.84 38.78 -38.04
CA SER A 24 20.44 37.37 -38.05
C SER A 24 21.47 36.47 -37.34
N LEU A 25 22.77 36.70 -37.53
CA LEU A 25 23.84 36.00 -36.80
C LEU A 25 23.80 36.29 -35.30
N VAL A 26 23.63 37.56 -34.92
CA VAL A 26 23.50 37.97 -33.51
C VAL A 26 22.23 37.38 -32.91
N TRP A 27 21.10 37.39 -33.62
CA TRP A 27 19.86 36.77 -33.16
C TRP A 27 20.02 35.26 -32.97
N ASN A 28 20.61 34.55 -33.94
CA ASN A 28 20.85 33.10 -33.83
C ASN A 28 21.87 32.76 -32.74
N LEU A 29 22.92 33.56 -32.57
CA LEU A 29 23.88 33.41 -31.47
C LEU A 29 23.21 33.68 -30.12
N ASN A 30 22.34 34.70 -30.04
CA ASN A 30 21.61 35.03 -28.82
C ASN A 30 20.57 33.96 -28.48
N GLN A 31 19.90 33.36 -29.48
CA GLN A 31 19.05 32.18 -29.28
C GLN A 31 19.87 30.97 -28.83
N LEU A 32 21.00 30.70 -29.47
CA LEU A 32 21.91 29.61 -29.08
C LEU A 32 22.41 29.80 -27.64
N LEU A 33 22.77 31.03 -27.25
CA LEU A 33 23.18 31.39 -25.89
C LEU A 33 22.00 31.35 -24.91
N LEU A 34 20.80 31.80 -25.27
CA LEU A 34 19.58 31.62 -24.47
C LEU A 34 19.25 30.14 -24.23
N PHE A 35 19.50 29.27 -25.20
CA PHE A 35 19.38 27.81 -25.02
C PHE A 35 20.54 27.20 -24.21
N LYS A 36 21.71 27.86 -24.15
CA LYS A 36 22.90 27.41 -23.41
C LYS A 36 22.92 27.90 -21.95
N ASP A 37 22.36 29.09 -21.70
CA ASP A 37 22.32 29.85 -20.45
C ASP A 37 20.92 29.90 -19.81
N LEU A 38 20.02 28.98 -20.18
CA LEU A 38 19.01 28.50 -19.22
C LEU A 38 19.73 27.67 -18.14
N SER A 39 20.62 28.33 -17.38
CA SER A 39 20.75 28.01 -15.98
C SER A 39 19.45 28.46 -15.32
N TYR A 40 18.43 27.63 -15.45
CA TYR A 40 17.65 27.38 -14.25
C TYR A 40 18.69 27.09 -13.17
N SER A 41 18.72 27.86 -12.09
CA SER A 41 19.22 27.34 -10.84
C SER A 41 18.29 26.17 -10.51
N GLU A 42 18.49 25.03 -11.16
CA GLU A 42 17.68 23.84 -10.95
C GLU A 42 17.99 23.40 -9.52
N ASP A 43 16.97 23.12 -8.71
CA ASP A 43 17.07 22.62 -7.32
C ASP A 43 17.76 21.25 -7.20
N TYR A 44 18.55 20.87 -8.21
CA TYR A 44 19.13 19.56 -8.46
C TYR A 44 20.66 19.66 -8.53
N ASP A 45 21.33 18.70 -7.93
CA ASP A 45 22.79 18.62 -7.94
C ASP A 45 23.31 18.20 -9.32
N TYR A 46 22.54 17.38 -10.04
CA TYR A 46 22.87 16.90 -11.37
C TYR A 46 21.69 16.89 -12.33
N ILE A 47 21.96 17.30 -13.56
CA ILE A 47 21.04 17.27 -14.69
C ILE A 47 21.61 16.27 -15.71
N VAL A 48 20.86 15.20 -15.96
CA VAL A 48 21.20 14.14 -16.90
C VAL A 48 20.35 14.29 -18.15
N TYR A 49 20.97 14.24 -19.32
CA TYR A 49 20.28 14.29 -20.61
C TYR A 49 21.05 13.50 -21.66
N MET A 50 20.40 13.17 -22.78
CA MET A 50 21.08 12.59 -23.93
C MET A 50 21.39 13.65 -24.98
N ASP A 51 22.55 13.53 -25.61
CA ASP A 51 22.88 14.32 -26.79
C ASP A 51 22.31 13.72 -28.09
N ALA A 52 22.60 14.36 -29.22
CA ALA A 52 22.16 13.92 -30.54
C ALA A 52 22.71 12.52 -30.94
N THR A 53 23.78 12.06 -30.29
CA THR A 53 24.39 10.75 -30.51
C THR A 53 23.87 9.68 -29.55
N LYS A 54 22.90 10.03 -28.68
CA LYS A 54 22.38 9.20 -27.59
C LYS A 54 23.40 8.91 -26.48
N MET A 55 24.48 9.70 -26.38
CA MET A 55 25.34 9.66 -25.21
C MET A 55 24.66 10.38 -24.05
N ILE A 56 24.69 9.75 -22.89
CA ILE A 56 24.30 10.33 -21.61
C ILE A 56 25.34 11.38 -21.22
N ILE A 57 24.90 12.61 -20.99
CA ILE A 57 25.69 13.72 -20.48
C ILE A 57 25.14 14.10 -19.10
N VAL A 58 26.05 14.27 -18.14
CA VAL A 58 25.74 14.80 -16.82
C VAL A 58 26.32 16.18 -16.68
N LYS A 59 25.44 17.14 -16.43
CA LYS A 59 25.81 18.49 -16.08
C LYS A 59 25.64 18.68 -14.57
N ASN A 60 26.69 19.18 -13.92
CA ASN A 60 26.64 19.62 -12.54
C ASN A 60 25.70 20.83 -12.43
N GLY A 61 24.70 20.76 -11.55
CA GLY A 61 23.70 21.82 -11.38
C GLY A 61 24.27 23.12 -10.83
N THR A 62 25.33 23.05 -10.01
CA THR A 62 25.98 24.24 -9.42
C THR A 62 27.01 24.87 -10.37
N THR A 63 27.91 24.06 -10.93
CA THR A 63 29.03 24.59 -11.74
C THR A 63 28.71 24.70 -13.22
N GLY A 64 27.65 24.03 -13.69
CA GLY A 64 27.30 23.92 -15.09
C GLY A 64 28.27 23.10 -15.94
N ARG A 65 29.30 22.49 -15.33
CA ARG A 65 30.30 21.66 -16.03
C ARG A 65 29.75 20.28 -16.33
N ILE A 66 30.31 19.66 -17.37
CA ILE A 66 30.04 18.26 -17.69
C ILE A 66 30.95 17.41 -16.81
N ASP A 67 30.36 16.65 -15.89
CA ASP A 67 31.10 15.81 -14.93
C ASP A 67 31.22 14.36 -15.43
N PHE A 68 30.32 13.93 -16.32
CA PHE A 68 30.29 12.58 -16.89
C PHE A 68 29.70 12.57 -18.30
N THR A 69 30.25 11.70 -19.14
CA THR A 69 29.70 11.32 -20.45
C THR A 69 29.80 9.80 -20.62
N GLY A 70 28.74 9.14 -21.04
CA GLY A 70 28.74 7.69 -21.22
C GLY A 70 27.50 7.18 -21.96
N TRP A 71 27.33 5.86 -22.00
CA TRP A 71 26.23 5.21 -22.73
C TRP A 71 25.24 4.50 -21.80
N ASN A 72 25.55 4.44 -20.52
CA ASN A 72 24.94 3.50 -19.60
C ASN A 72 24.48 4.18 -18.31
N PHE A 73 23.22 3.95 -17.96
CA PHE A 73 22.57 4.55 -16.81
C PHE A 73 23.10 4.00 -15.47
N SER A 74 23.44 2.72 -15.38
CA SER A 74 23.96 2.18 -14.12
C SER A 74 25.34 2.72 -13.80
N GLN A 75 26.23 2.80 -14.80
CA GLN A 75 27.54 3.44 -14.66
C GLN A 75 27.44 4.92 -14.27
N LEU A 76 26.49 5.64 -14.88
CA LEU A 76 26.16 7.02 -14.52
C LEU A 76 25.83 7.12 -13.03
N ILE A 77 24.87 6.33 -12.54
CA ILE A 77 24.39 6.48 -11.17
C ILE A 77 25.49 6.09 -10.18
N HIS A 78 26.24 5.01 -10.43
CA HIS A 78 27.39 4.64 -9.60
C HIS A 78 28.47 5.73 -9.58
N TYR A 79 28.65 6.49 -10.66
CA TYR A 79 29.57 7.62 -10.68
C TYR A 79 29.10 8.79 -9.79
N LEU A 80 27.78 9.04 -9.75
CA LEU A 80 27.16 10.17 -9.04
C LEU A 80 26.95 9.92 -7.55
N LEU A 81 26.64 8.70 -7.16
CA LEU A 81 26.35 8.31 -5.77
C LEU A 81 27.59 8.37 -4.89
N ARG A 82 27.92 9.57 -4.42
CA ARG A 82 29.08 9.83 -3.56
C ARG A 82 28.72 10.37 -2.18
N ASN A 83 27.53 10.96 -2.06
CA ASN A 83 27.06 11.62 -0.85
C ASN A 83 25.55 11.42 -0.69
N ASP A 84 25.07 11.56 0.54
CA ASP A 84 23.65 11.65 0.87
C ASP A 84 22.99 12.91 0.30
N GLY A 85 21.66 12.89 0.25
CA GLY A 85 20.82 14.03 -0.11
C GLY A 85 20.85 14.40 -1.59
N LEU A 86 21.50 13.58 -2.42
CA LEU A 86 21.75 13.89 -3.82
C LEU A 86 20.45 13.97 -4.63
N LYS A 87 20.28 15.05 -5.39
CA LYS A 87 19.13 15.28 -6.27
C LYS A 87 19.55 15.20 -7.74
N ILE A 88 19.08 14.17 -8.42
CA ILE A 88 19.36 13.90 -9.83
C ILE A 88 18.09 14.12 -10.64
N PHE A 89 18.17 14.99 -11.66
CA PHE A 89 17.12 15.19 -12.65
C PHE A 89 17.47 14.49 -13.96
N LEU A 90 16.55 13.66 -14.47
CA LEU A 90 16.66 12.98 -15.76
C LEU A 90 15.74 13.65 -16.76
N LYS A 91 16.31 14.42 -17.70
CA LYS A 91 15.54 15.00 -18.82
C LYS A 91 14.91 13.90 -19.67
N GLY A 92 13.83 14.26 -20.37
CA GLY A 92 13.15 13.34 -21.28
C GLY A 92 14.12 12.66 -22.26
N GLY A 93 14.03 11.34 -22.34
CA GLY A 93 14.97 10.48 -23.04
C GLY A 93 14.77 9.00 -22.69
N GLU A 94 15.43 8.14 -23.45
CA GLU A 94 15.47 6.68 -23.25
C GLU A 94 16.86 6.26 -22.77
N TYR A 95 16.95 5.89 -21.50
CA TYR A 95 18.19 5.50 -20.83
C TYR A 95 18.26 3.97 -20.73
N ASN A 96 19.45 3.40 -20.86
CA ASN A 96 19.65 1.95 -20.77
C ASN A 96 20.57 1.62 -19.60
N ALA A 97 20.18 0.68 -18.75
CA ALA A 97 21.05 0.05 -17.76
C ALA A 97 21.54 -1.31 -18.27
N SER A 98 22.76 -1.69 -17.88
CA SER A 98 23.34 -3.01 -18.20
C SER A 98 23.71 -3.82 -16.96
N THR A 99 23.45 -3.26 -15.78
CA THR A 99 23.65 -3.87 -14.47
C THR A 99 22.62 -3.26 -13.52
N ASP A 100 22.49 -3.86 -12.33
CA ASP A 100 21.72 -3.24 -11.26
C ASP A 100 22.29 -1.86 -10.88
N VAL A 101 21.39 -0.97 -10.50
CA VAL A 101 21.67 0.36 -9.96
C VAL A 101 21.50 0.26 -8.46
N ILE A 102 22.58 0.43 -7.69
CA ILE A 102 22.55 0.17 -6.24
C ILE A 102 22.76 1.48 -5.50
N LEU A 103 21.74 1.89 -4.73
CA LEU A 103 21.77 2.98 -3.77
C LEU A 103 22.00 2.37 -2.39
N GLN A 104 23.26 2.03 -2.10
CA GLN A 104 23.67 1.38 -0.85
C GLN A 104 23.99 2.40 0.24
N ASN A 105 23.31 2.29 1.39
CA ASN A 105 23.51 3.10 2.59
C ASN A 105 23.39 4.61 2.33
N PHE A 106 22.47 4.99 1.46
CA PHE A 106 22.21 6.40 1.13
C PHE A 106 20.92 6.91 1.77
N LYS A 107 20.97 8.16 2.21
CA LYS A 107 19.82 8.87 2.79
C LYS A 107 19.42 10.05 1.93
N GLY A 108 18.12 10.21 1.70
CA GLY A 108 17.57 11.39 1.05
C GLY A 108 17.92 11.54 -0.44
N VAL A 109 18.39 10.47 -1.11
CA VAL A 109 18.68 10.52 -2.55
C VAL A 109 17.38 10.63 -3.33
N LYS A 110 17.33 11.55 -4.30
CA LYS A 110 16.19 11.78 -5.17
C LYS A 110 16.58 11.58 -6.62
N ILE A 111 15.92 10.66 -7.31
CA ILE A 111 16.04 10.46 -8.76
C ILE A 111 14.70 10.82 -9.39
N MET A 112 14.66 11.91 -10.15
CA MET A 112 13.43 12.45 -10.73
C MET A 112 13.53 12.51 -12.25
N GLY A 113 12.56 11.92 -12.95
CA GLY A 113 12.39 12.11 -14.39
C GLY A 113 11.55 13.33 -14.74
N ASP A 114 11.65 13.78 -15.98
CA ASP A 114 10.84 14.83 -16.63
C ASP A 114 9.41 14.35 -16.95
N GLY A 115 8.88 13.47 -16.09
CA GLY A 115 7.60 12.77 -16.24
C GLY A 115 7.73 11.40 -16.91
N ALA A 116 6.93 10.43 -16.44
CA ALA A 116 7.03 9.04 -16.89
C ALA A 116 6.79 8.88 -18.41
N SER A 117 5.98 9.74 -19.03
CA SER A 117 5.77 9.73 -20.49
C SER A 117 6.97 10.19 -21.31
N ARG A 118 7.97 10.84 -20.69
CA ARG A 118 9.11 11.45 -21.36
C ARG A 118 10.44 10.84 -20.94
N THR A 119 10.55 10.35 -19.71
CA THR A 119 11.75 9.71 -19.17
C THR A 119 11.53 8.21 -19.06
N LYS A 120 12.18 7.44 -19.94
CA LYS A 120 12.13 5.98 -19.93
C LYS A 120 13.49 5.40 -19.56
N LEU A 121 13.47 4.39 -18.70
CA LEU A 121 14.63 3.62 -18.30
C LEU A 121 14.40 2.15 -18.65
N ASN A 122 15.10 1.68 -19.66
CA ASN A 122 15.14 0.26 -19.98
C ASN A 122 16.20 -0.41 -19.10
N LEU A 123 15.73 -1.26 -18.19
CA LEU A 123 16.57 -1.96 -17.23
C LEU A 123 17.07 -3.31 -17.74
N ASN A 124 16.58 -3.81 -18.88
CA ASN A 124 17.05 -5.07 -19.49
C ASN A 124 17.08 -6.28 -18.53
N GLY A 125 16.14 -6.36 -17.59
CA GLY A 125 16.02 -7.40 -16.57
C GLY A 125 16.70 -7.06 -15.24
N HIS A 126 17.40 -5.92 -15.14
CA HIS A 126 18.03 -5.42 -13.92
C HIS A 126 17.07 -4.63 -13.03
N SER A 127 17.57 -4.19 -11.89
CA SER A 127 16.78 -3.44 -10.89
C SER A 127 17.47 -2.15 -10.44
N ILE A 128 16.67 -1.20 -9.96
CA ILE A 128 17.15 -0.17 -9.04
C ILE A 128 16.95 -0.70 -7.62
N ILE A 129 18.02 -0.81 -6.86
CA ILE A 129 18.06 -1.39 -5.52
C ILE A 129 18.38 -0.27 -4.53
N ILE A 130 17.41 0.07 -3.68
CA ILE A 130 17.57 0.96 -2.54
C ILE A 130 17.86 0.08 -1.34
N HIS A 131 19.09 0.11 -0.84
CA HIS A 131 19.59 -0.89 0.12
C HIS A 131 20.21 -0.23 1.34
N GLY A 132 19.86 -0.71 2.53
CA GLY A 132 20.59 -0.44 3.77
C GLY A 132 21.18 -1.72 4.36
N GLU A 133 22.36 -1.63 4.99
CA GLU A 133 22.80 -2.67 5.93
C GLU A 133 21.84 -2.76 7.13
N HIS A 134 21.32 -1.60 7.54
CA HIS A 134 20.23 -1.43 8.48
C HIS A 134 19.24 -0.37 7.97
N TRP A 135 17.99 -0.37 8.48
CA TRP A 135 16.98 0.65 8.12
C TRP A 135 17.44 2.08 8.42
N GLU A 136 18.36 2.23 9.39
CA GLU A 136 18.95 3.50 9.77
C GLU A 136 19.91 4.06 8.71
N ASP A 137 20.47 3.21 7.86
CA ASP A 137 21.49 3.58 6.87
C ASP A 137 20.87 3.99 5.54
N SER A 138 19.65 3.54 5.24
CA SER A 138 18.93 3.86 4.01
C SER A 138 17.56 4.46 4.30
N GLN A 139 17.45 5.78 4.19
CA GLN A 139 16.25 6.50 4.61
C GLN A 139 15.80 7.58 3.64
N ASN A 140 14.50 7.82 3.53
CA ASN A 140 13.93 8.98 2.82
C ASN A 140 14.33 9.06 1.34
N ASN A 141 14.63 7.93 0.71
CA ASN A 141 14.98 7.88 -0.71
C ASN A 141 13.73 8.06 -1.58
N HIS A 142 13.89 8.70 -2.73
CA HIS A 142 12.77 9.13 -3.57
C HIS A 142 13.04 8.84 -5.05
N ILE A 143 12.16 8.09 -5.70
CA ILE A 143 12.19 7.88 -7.14
C ILE A 143 10.87 8.35 -7.74
N GLU A 144 10.93 9.23 -8.74
CA GLU A 144 9.74 9.82 -9.31
C GLU A 144 9.79 10.04 -10.83
N GLY A 145 8.64 9.88 -11.49
CA GLY A 145 8.43 10.41 -12.84
C GLY A 145 9.18 9.64 -13.92
N ILE A 146 9.35 8.33 -13.76
CA ILE A 146 10.11 7.46 -14.67
C ILE A 146 9.23 6.30 -15.14
N THR A 147 9.30 5.98 -16.42
CA THR A 147 8.85 4.67 -16.92
C THR A 147 10.01 3.68 -16.83
N LEU A 148 9.82 2.60 -16.08
CA LEU A 148 10.76 1.49 -15.96
C LEU A 148 10.29 0.34 -16.86
N GLU A 149 11.07 0.02 -17.88
CA GLU A 149 10.79 -1.07 -18.83
C GLU A 149 11.67 -2.28 -18.49
N ASN A 150 11.03 -3.46 -18.41
CA ASN A 150 11.70 -4.74 -18.17
C ASN A 150 12.67 -4.67 -16.98
N GLY A 151 12.18 -4.28 -15.81
CA GLY A 151 12.97 -4.25 -14.58
C GLY A 151 12.17 -3.80 -13.36
N SER A 152 12.84 -3.79 -12.21
CA SER A 152 12.18 -3.63 -10.91
C SER A 152 12.78 -2.51 -10.08
N ILE A 153 12.04 -2.06 -9.07
CA ILE A 153 12.60 -1.35 -7.93
C ILE A 153 12.57 -2.30 -6.74
N ILE A 154 13.72 -2.49 -6.09
CA ILE A 154 13.86 -3.28 -4.86
C ILE A 154 14.18 -2.32 -3.72
N ILE A 155 13.38 -2.38 -2.64
CA ILE A 155 13.56 -1.60 -1.43
C ILE A 155 13.93 -2.60 -0.33
N GLU A 156 15.16 -2.52 0.14
CA GLU A 156 15.75 -3.47 1.06
C GLU A 156 16.29 -2.77 2.30
N ASN A 157 15.78 -3.17 3.47
CA ASN A 157 16.14 -2.61 4.77
C ASN A 157 16.14 -1.07 4.74
N SER A 158 15.04 -0.45 4.32
CA SER A 158 14.97 1.00 4.11
C SER A 158 13.71 1.62 4.73
N PHE A 159 13.86 2.79 5.32
CA PHE A 159 12.78 3.50 5.99
C PHE A 159 12.33 4.74 5.21
N MET A 160 11.01 4.94 5.10
CA MET A 160 10.42 6.13 4.45
C MET A 160 10.81 6.32 2.96
N THR A 161 11.01 5.23 2.22
CA THR A 161 11.24 5.32 0.77
C THR A 161 9.95 5.71 0.05
N THR A 162 10.04 6.61 -0.94
CA THR A 162 8.91 7.06 -1.76
C THR A 162 9.12 6.73 -3.23
N ILE A 163 8.15 6.05 -3.84
CA ILE A 163 8.08 5.77 -5.28
C ILE A 163 6.82 6.45 -5.82
N LYS A 164 6.98 7.40 -6.74
CA LYS A 164 5.89 8.30 -7.13
C LYS A 164 5.79 8.54 -8.64
N ASN A 165 4.58 8.61 -9.19
CA ASN A 165 4.36 8.97 -10.59
C ASN A 165 5.18 8.10 -11.58
N CYS A 166 5.40 6.83 -11.26
CA CYS A 166 6.19 5.90 -12.07
C CYS A 166 5.30 4.94 -12.88
N VAL A 167 5.80 4.46 -14.00
CA VAL A 167 5.14 3.42 -14.81
C VAL A 167 6.06 2.21 -14.90
N PHE A 168 5.56 1.01 -14.65
CA PHE A 168 6.29 -0.24 -14.76
C PHE A 168 5.72 -1.05 -15.92
N VAL A 169 6.56 -1.41 -16.89
CA VAL A 169 6.13 -2.05 -18.13
C VAL A 169 6.85 -3.38 -18.34
N ASP A 170 6.06 -4.43 -18.52
CA ASP A 170 6.50 -5.78 -18.91
C ASP A 170 7.55 -6.43 -17.98
N SER A 171 7.62 -6.01 -16.73
CA SER A 171 8.53 -6.57 -15.72
C SER A 171 8.00 -7.89 -15.11
N ASN A 172 8.91 -8.75 -14.63
CA ASN A 172 8.50 -9.88 -13.80
C ASN A 172 7.99 -9.41 -12.43
N ASP A 173 8.67 -8.43 -11.84
CA ASP A 173 8.28 -7.77 -10.61
C ASP A 173 8.34 -6.25 -10.84
N GLY A 174 7.38 -5.49 -10.33
CA GLY A 174 7.41 -4.04 -10.42
C GLY A 174 8.18 -3.42 -9.25
N ILE A 175 7.61 -3.50 -8.05
CA ILE A 175 8.23 -3.07 -6.80
C ILE A 175 8.32 -4.27 -5.86
N ILE A 176 9.49 -4.46 -5.24
CA ILE A 176 9.75 -5.49 -4.25
C ILE A 176 10.17 -4.80 -2.95
N LEU A 177 9.50 -5.11 -1.85
CA LEU A 177 9.94 -4.78 -0.50
C LEU A 177 10.53 -6.05 0.11
N PHE A 178 11.74 -5.95 0.66
CA PHE A 178 12.47 -7.11 1.13
C PHE A 178 13.30 -6.83 2.40
N ASN A 179 13.10 -7.64 3.42
CA ASN A 179 13.85 -7.56 4.67
C ASN A 179 14.90 -8.68 4.71
N THR A 180 16.18 -8.32 4.71
CA THR A 180 17.29 -9.28 4.67
C THR A 180 18.16 -9.24 5.92
N ASN A 181 18.26 -8.08 6.56
CA ASN A 181 19.05 -7.90 7.79
C ASN A 181 18.36 -6.99 8.81
N SER A 182 17.40 -6.19 8.36
CA SER A 182 16.63 -5.26 9.18
C SER A 182 15.18 -5.19 8.66
N TRP A 183 14.49 -4.06 8.81
CA TRP A 183 13.12 -3.88 8.34
C TRP A 183 12.99 -2.79 7.27
N THR A 184 11.91 -2.87 6.50
CA THR A 184 11.54 -1.91 5.45
C THR A 184 10.14 -1.41 5.75
N GLU A 185 10.00 -0.16 6.19
CA GLU A 185 8.73 0.36 6.71
C GLU A 185 8.47 1.80 6.26
N CYS A 186 7.22 2.25 6.43
CA CYS A 186 6.78 3.60 6.07
C CYS A 186 7.00 3.93 4.59
N THR A 187 6.96 2.93 3.70
CA THR A 187 7.14 3.15 2.26
C THR A 187 5.89 3.80 1.67
N LEU A 188 6.06 4.80 0.80
CA LEU A 188 4.96 5.40 0.04
C LEU A 188 5.05 5.03 -1.44
N ILE A 189 4.02 4.37 -1.96
CA ILE A 189 3.86 4.07 -3.40
C ILE A 189 2.63 4.83 -3.90
N GLU A 190 2.86 5.85 -4.73
CA GLU A 190 1.83 6.83 -5.10
C GLU A 190 1.76 7.10 -6.61
N ASN A 191 0.56 7.14 -7.18
CA ASN A 191 0.33 7.49 -8.59
C ASN A 191 1.11 6.60 -9.57
N CYS A 192 1.30 5.33 -9.24
CA CYS A 192 2.06 4.38 -10.08
C CYS A 192 1.12 3.57 -10.99
N TYR A 193 1.61 3.20 -12.17
CA TYR A 193 0.89 2.34 -13.10
C TYR A 193 1.73 1.12 -13.50
N PHE A 194 1.20 -0.07 -13.27
CA PHE A 194 1.82 -1.34 -13.64
C PHE A 194 1.12 -1.93 -14.86
N ILE A 195 1.83 -2.09 -15.97
CA ILE A 195 1.29 -2.56 -17.25
C ILE A 195 2.02 -3.83 -17.66
N GLY A 196 1.30 -4.95 -17.77
CA GLY A 196 1.92 -6.20 -18.22
C GLY A 196 2.94 -6.78 -17.25
N VAL A 197 2.92 -6.39 -15.98
CA VAL A 197 3.77 -7.00 -14.95
C VAL A 197 3.27 -8.39 -14.56
N LYS A 198 4.19 -9.30 -14.22
CA LYS A 198 3.79 -10.60 -13.64
C LYS A 198 3.41 -10.45 -12.16
N ARG A 199 4.17 -9.67 -11.39
CA ARG A 199 3.84 -9.29 -10.01
C ARG A 199 4.03 -7.77 -9.88
N GLY A 200 3.01 -7.06 -9.44
CA GLY A 200 3.06 -5.60 -9.34
C GLY A 200 3.87 -5.11 -8.14
N ILE A 201 3.32 -5.26 -6.94
CA ILE A 201 3.99 -4.95 -5.67
C ILE A 201 4.12 -6.25 -4.88
N VAL A 202 5.32 -6.56 -4.42
CA VAL A 202 5.61 -7.79 -3.68
C VAL A 202 6.23 -7.47 -2.32
N PHE A 203 5.62 -8.01 -1.27
CA PHE A 203 6.18 -8.06 0.09
C PHE A 203 6.77 -9.44 0.29
N ARG A 204 8.10 -9.54 0.36
CA ARG A 204 8.81 -10.82 0.40
C ARG A 204 8.82 -11.44 1.79
N THR A 205 8.90 -12.75 1.87
CA THR A 205 9.30 -13.44 3.10
C THR A 205 10.66 -12.93 3.53
N ALA A 206 10.79 -12.51 4.80
CA ALA A 206 12.07 -12.04 5.33
C ALA A 206 13.11 -13.17 5.34
N ILE A 207 14.38 -12.83 5.15
CA ILE A 207 15.50 -13.75 5.29
C ILE A 207 16.54 -13.19 6.25
N GLY A 208 17.51 -14.01 6.64
CA GLY A 208 18.61 -13.59 7.51
C GLY A 208 18.11 -13.09 8.86
N ASN A 209 18.51 -11.88 9.24
CA ASN A 209 18.05 -11.22 10.47
C ASN A 209 16.88 -10.24 10.23
N GLY A 210 16.34 -10.20 9.00
CA GLY A 210 15.25 -9.31 8.66
C GLY A 210 13.98 -9.62 9.47
N THR A 211 13.27 -8.58 9.88
CA THR A 211 11.95 -8.78 10.50
C THR A 211 10.91 -9.08 9.42
N ARG A 212 9.76 -9.65 9.80
CA ARG A 212 8.66 -9.89 8.87
C ARG A 212 7.91 -8.61 8.46
N SER A 213 8.15 -7.50 9.17
CA SER A 213 7.32 -6.29 9.12
C SER A 213 7.58 -5.40 7.91
N TYR A 214 6.50 -5.00 7.25
CA TYR A 214 6.45 -3.93 6.25
C TYR A 214 5.49 -2.81 6.68
N ALA A 215 5.39 -2.59 7.99
CA ALA A 215 4.36 -1.77 8.60
C ALA A 215 4.32 -0.33 8.10
N SER A 216 3.13 0.28 8.24
CA SER A 216 2.88 1.68 7.86
C SER A 216 3.17 2.01 6.39
N THR A 217 3.20 1.00 5.51
CA THR A 217 3.35 1.22 4.06
C THR A 217 2.02 1.72 3.47
N GLU A 218 2.09 2.78 2.67
CA GLU A 218 0.96 3.37 1.96
C GLU A 218 1.03 3.10 0.46
N ILE A 219 -0.06 2.59 -0.11
CA ILE A 219 -0.25 2.37 -1.55
C ILE A 219 -1.46 3.18 -1.99
N ARG A 220 -1.27 4.26 -2.75
CA ARG A 220 -2.39 5.14 -3.13
C ARG A 220 -2.40 5.59 -4.58
N ARG A 221 -3.59 5.57 -5.20
CA ARG A 221 -3.78 5.93 -6.62
C ARG A 221 -2.90 5.10 -7.53
N VAL A 222 -2.88 3.79 -7.28
CA VAL A 222 -2.10 2.82 -8.05
C VAL A 222 -3.01 2.05 -8.98
N TYR A 223 -2.52 1.79 -10.19
CA TYR A 223 -3.28 1.10 -11.23
C TYR A 223 -2.52 -0.13 -11.69
N PHE A 224 -3.21 -1.25 -11.83
CA PHE A 224 -2.65 -2.51 -12.31
C PHE A 224 -3.41 -2.96 -13.54
N GLU A 225 -2.72 -3.12 -14.66
CA GLU A 225 -3.22 -3.77 -15.85
C GLU A 225 -2.57 -5.15 -16.00
N LEU A 226 -3.23 -6.14 -15.40
CA LEU A 226 -2.77 -7.51 -15.33
C LEU A 226 -3.05 -8.17 -16.69
N ARG A 227 -2.05 -8.13 -17.58
CA ARG A 227 -2.18 -8.67 -18.94
C ARG A 227 -1.67 -10.10 -19.11
N ARG A 228 -0.82 -10.57 -18.21
CA ARG A 228 -0.12 -11.87 -18.31
C ARG A 228 -0.89 -12.97 -17.58
N GLU A 229 -0.77 -14.21 -18.06
CA GLU A 229 -1.25 -15.38 -17.32
C GLU A 229 -0.45 -15.54 -16.01
N GLY A 230 -1.12 -15.87 -14.91
CA GLY A 230 -0.58 -15.94 -13.56
C GLY A 230 -0.16 -14.58 -12.99
N ALA A 231 -0.68 -13.47 -13.53
CA ALA A 231 -0.33 -12.14 -13.04
C ALA A 231 -0.99 -11.83 -11.69
N ILE A 232 -0.24 -11.16 -10.82
CA ILE A 232 -0.67 -10.75 -9.48
C ILE A 232 -0.43 -9.25 -9.32
N GLY A 233 -1.44 -8.49 -8.89
CA GLY A 233 -1.27 -7.05 -8.65
C GLY A 233 -0.45 -6.78 -7.39
N ILE A 234 -0.95 -7.22 -6.23
CA ILE A 234 -0.24 -7.15 -4.95
C ILE A 234 -0.06 -8.57 -4.41
N TYR A 235 1.17 -8.91 -4.01
CA TYR A 235 1.50 -10.20 -3.44
C TYR A 235 2.14 -10.04 -2.06
N VAL A 236 1.51 -10.61 -1.04
CA VAL A 236 2.07 -10.73 0.31
C VAL A 236 2.46 -12.19 0.53
N GLU A 237 3.76 -12.47 0.48
CA GLU A 237 4.28 -13.84 0.62
C GLU A 237 3.99 -14.43 1.99
N HIS A 238 4.02 -15.75 2.09
CA HIS A 238 3.99 -16.45 3.37
C HIS A 238 5.04 -15.86 4.34
N GLU A 239 4.66 -15.65 5.59
CA GLU A 239 5.51 -15.01 6.62
C GLU A 239 5.93 -13.54 6.36
N ALA A 240 5.38 -12.86 5.34
CA ALA A 240 5.48 -11.41 5.21
C ALA A 240 4.34 -10.71 5.98
N ASP A 241 4.64 -9.64 6.72
CA ASP A 241 3.67 -8.91 7.54
C ASP A 241 3.49 -7.48 7.00
N PHE A 242 2.63 -7.31 6.00
CA PHE A 242 2.21 -6.00 5.52
C PHE A 242 1.06 -5.47 6.40
N ASN A 243 1.40 -5.15 7.64
CA ASN A 243 0.45 -4.74 8.67
C ASN A 243 0.34 -3.22 8.78
N GLU A 244 -0.76 -2.73 9.38
CA GLU A 244 -0.93 -1.29 9.69
C GLU A 244 -0.76 -0.36 8.49
N GLY A 245 -0.99 -0.88 7.27
CA GLY A 245 -0.85 -0.15 6.03
C GLY A 245 -2.16 0.50 5.57
N LEU A 246 -2.06 1.26 4.49
CA LEU A 246 -3.22 1.81 3.79
C LEU A 246 -3.12 1.53 2.30
N ILE A 247 -4.14 0.89 1.73
CA ILE A 247 -4.32 0.81 0.29
C ILE A 247 -5.56 1.64 -0.08
N TYR A 248 -5.36 2.69 -0.87
CA TYR A 248 -6.41 3.67 -1.17
C TYR A 248 -6.51 4.03 -2.65
N ASN A 249 -7.72 4.01 -3.20
CA ASN A 249 -8.00 4.42 -4.59
C ASN A 249 -7.14 3.62 -5.60
N VAL A 250 -7.15 2.30 -5.47
CA VAL A 250 -6.39 1.39 -6.32
C VAL A 250 -7.32 0.65 -7.27
N ARG A 251 -6.90 0.44 -8.51
CA ARG A 251 -7.68 -0.32 -9.50
C ARG A 251 -6.88 -1.44 -10.13
N PHE A 252 -7.53 -2.59 -10.26
CA PHE A 252 -7.02 -3.77 -10.95
C PHE A 252 -7.88 -4.05 -12.18
N TRP A 253 -7.25 -4.07 -13.34
CA TRP A 253 -7.84 -4.52 -14.60
C TRP A 253 -7.31 -5.91 -14.95
N MET A 254 -8.22 -6.85 -15.12
CA MET A 254 -7.97 -8.27 -15.35
C MET A 254 -8.79 -8.80 -16.52
N GLY A 255 -8.53 -10.04 -16.92
CA GLY A 255 -9.33 -10.79 -17.87
C GLY A 255 -9.06 -10.48 -19.34
N LYS A 256 -8.12 -9.58 -19.66
CA LYS A 256 -7.68 -9.33 -21.04
C LYS A 256 -6.23 -8.86 -21.07
N PRO A 257 -5.36 -9.37 -21.97
CA PRO A 257 -5.60 -10.46 -22.94
C PRO A 257 -5.54 -11.87 -22.35
N ALA A 258 -5.09 -12.06 -21.11
CA ALA A 258 -5.17 -13.35 -20.43
C ALA A 258 -6.53 -13.51 -19.74
N GLU A 259 -7.38 -14.41 -20.24
CA GLU A 259 -8.70 -14.70 -19.65
C GLU A 259 -8.66 -15.70 -18.48
N LYS A 260 -7.48 -15.97 -17.93
CA LYS A 260 -7.30 -16.97 -16.88
C LYS A 260 -6.11 -16.71 -15.96
N ASN A 261 -6.20 -17.28 -14.76
CA ASN A 261 -5.15 -17.33 -13.74
C ASN A 261 -4.64 -15.93 -13.39
N GLN A 262 -5.51 -15.03 -12.95
CA GLN A 262 -5.09 -13.67 -12.56
C GLN A 262 -5.67 -13.32 -11.20
N THR A 263 -4.88 -12.63 -10.39
CA THR A 263 -5.29 -12.28 -9.04
C THR A 263 -4.98 -10.81 -8.77
N GLY A 264 -5.96 -10.03 -8.34
CA GLY A 264 -5.72 -8.66 -7.90
C GLY A 264 -4.76 -8.63 -6.72
N MET A 265 -5.12 -9.31 -5.62
CA MET A 265 -4.29 -9.46 -4.43
C MET A 265 -4.17 -10.92 -3.99
N LEU A 266 -2.95 -11.44 -3.92
CA LEU A 266 -2.67 -12.75 -3.32
C LEU A 266 -2.06 -12.53 -1.93
N ILE A 267 -2.71 -13.07 -0.91
CA ILE A 267 -2.36 -12.80 0.50
C ILE A 267 -2.06 -14.14 1.16
N GLU A 268 -0.79 -14.49 1.27
CA GLU A 268 -0.33 -15.70 1.97
C GLU A 268 0.26 -15.40 3.34
N GLY A 269 0.76 -14.18 3.54
CA GLY A 269 1.20 -13.63 4.83
C GLY A 269 0.11 -12.82 5.55
N SER A 270 0.54 -11.88 6.39
CA SER A 270 -0.34 -11.05 7.21
C SER A 270 -0.58 -9.68 6.58
N MET A 271 -1.85 -9.25 6.58
CA MET A 271 -2.28 -7.88 6.30
C MET A 271 -3.09 -7.31 7.46
N LEU A 272 -2.77 -7.74 8.68
CA LEU A 272 -3.49 -7.33 9.89
C LEU A 272 -3.41 -5.81 10.07
N ASN A 273 -4.52 -5.19 10.45
CA ASN A 273 -4.66 -3.73 10.58
C ASN A 273 -4.44 -2.92 9.28
N THR A 274 -4.19 -3.56 8.13
CA THR A 274 -4.10 -2.85 6.84
C THR A 274 -5.50 -2.57 6.31
N VAL A 275 -5.76 -1.31 5.97
CA VAL A 275 -7.08 -0.87 5.50
C VAL A 275 -7.10 -0.79 3.98
N LEU A 276 -8.10 -1.43 3.37
CA LEU A 276 -8.43 -1.28 1.95
C LEU A 276 -9.57 -0.28 1.78
N GLN A 277 -9.42 0.75 0.94
CA GLN A 277 -10.48 1.71 0.69
C GLN A 277 -10.50 2.18 -0.77
N ALA A 278 -11.69 2.34 -1.34
CA ALA A 278 -11.89 2.76 -2.73
C ALA A 278 -11.13 1.85 -3.74
N ILE A 279 -11.20 0.53 -3.54
CA ILE A 279 -10.52 -0.46 -4.39
C ILE A 279 -11.48 -1.00 -5.45
N ILE A 280 -11.04 -1.05 -6.69
CA ILE A 280 -11.85 -1.57 -7.80
C ILE A 280 -11.13 -2.76 -8.42
N PHE A 281 -11.77 -3.92 -8.41
CA PHE A 281 -11.36 -5.11 -9.15
C PHE A 281 -12.28 -5.25 -10.36
N GLU A 282 -11.74 -5.12 -11.57
CA GLU A 282 -12.50 -5.11 -12.81
C GLU A 282 -11.96 -6.19 -13.76
N SER A 283 -12.83 -7.12 -14.17
CA SER A 283 -12.49 -8.19 -15.10
C SER A 283 -13.23 -8.05 -16.42
N PHE A 284 -12.49 -8.11 -17.52
CA PHE A 284 -13.01 -8.08 -18.90
C PHE A 284 -13.09 -9.46 -19.55
N ALA A 285 -12.89 -10.54 -18.80
CA ALA A 285 -12.95 -11.91 -19.33
C ALA A 285 -14.38 -12.26 -19.79
N LEU A 286 -14.50 -12.98 -20.92
CA LEU A 286 -15.80 -13.51 -21.35
C LEU A 286 -16.16 -14.80 -20.60
N SER A 287 -15.15 -15.60 -20.25
CA SER A 287 -15.32 -16.86 -19.51
C SER A 287 -14.19 -17.03 -18.47
N PRO A 288 -14.30 -16.38 -17.30
CA PRO A 288 -13.19 -16.30 -16.34
C PRO A 288 -12.84 -17.66 -15.74
N GLN A 289 -11.56 -18.04 -15.82
CA GLN A 289 -11.02 -19.22 -15.14
C GLN A 289 -9.92 -18.81 -14.17
N ASN A 290 -10.12 -19.01 -12.86
CA ASN A 290 -9.19 -18.57 -11.83
C ASN A 290 -8.84 -17.07 -11.92
N ILE A 291 -9.84 -16.22 -12.15
CA ILE A 291 -9.68 -14.76 -12.04
C ILE A 291 -10.28 -14.30 -10.71
N TYR A 292 -9.46 -13.82 -9.80
CA TYR A 292 -9.85 -13.48 -8.43
C TYR A 292 -9.55 -12.01 -8.13
N GLY A 293 -10.45 -11.34 -7.43
CA GLY A 293 -10.13 -10.04 -6.84
C GLY A 293 -9.06 -10.21 -5.75
N MET A 294 -9.35 -11.06 -4.76
CA MET A 294 -8.42 -11.43 -3.70
C MET A 294 -8.41 -12.94 -3.46
N VAL A 295 -7.26 -13.48 -3.07
CA VAL A 295 -7.10 -14.88 -2.64
C VAL A 295 -6.41 -14.91 -1.27
N LEU A 296 -7.02 -15.62 -0.31
CA LEU A 296 -6.51 -15.77 1.05
C LEU A 296 -5.84 -17.14 1.23
N GLY A 297 -4.59 -17.11 1.69
CA GLY A 297 -3.78 -18.29 2.00
C GLY A 297 -4.20 -18.96 3.31
N LYS A 298 -3.67 -20.17 3.53
CA LYS A 298 -3.98 -20.97 4.72
C LYS A 298 -3.59 -20.27 6.01
N ASP A 299 -2.43 -19.63 6.02
CA ASP A 299 -1.84 -19.00 7.20
C ASP A 299 -1.91 -17.46 7.14
N SER A 300 -2.75 -16.93 6.25
CA SER A 300 -2.89 -15.48 6.08
C SER A 300 -3.77 -14.82 7.13
N ASP A 301 -3.50 -13.56 7.43
CA ASP A 301 -4.44 -12.64 8.08
C ASP A 301 -4.97 -11.63 7.06
N PRO A 302 -6.30 -11.58 6.83
CA PRO A 302 -6.86 -10.69 5.83
C PRO A 302 -6.86 -9.21 6.28
N PRO A 303 -6.87 -8.26 5.34
CA PRO A 303 -6.98 -6.84 5.64
C PRO A 303 -8.39 -6.45 6.10
N ILE A 304 -8.50 -5.23 6.62
CA ILE A 304 -9.78 -4.57 6.87
C ILE A 304 -10.34 -4.02 5.55
N ILE A 305 -11.53 -4.48 5.19
CA ILE A 305 -12.29 -4.03 4.02
C ILE A 305 -13.05 -2.75 4.41
N GLY A 306 -12.53 -1.60 3.98
CA GLY A 306 -13.15 -0.30 4.16
C GLY A 306 -14.22 0.01 3.10
N GLN A 307 -14.60 1.28 2.99
CA GLN A 307 -15.63 1.74 2.06
C GLN A 307 -15.15 1.73 0.60
N GLY A 308 -16.09 1.52 -0.34
CA GLY A 308 -15.84 1.70 -1.77
C GLY A 308 -15.07 0.56 -2.45
N ILE A 309 -15.16 -0.65 -1.90
CA ILE A 309 -14.63 -1.86 -2.55
C ILE A 309 -15.65 -2.35 -3.58
N VAL A 310 -15.23 -2.47 -4.84
CA VAL A 310 -16.10 -2.82 -5.97
C VAL A 310 -15.49 -3.96 -6.77
N PHE A 311 -16.31 -4.97 -7.08
CA PHE A 311 -16.00 -6.05 -8.00
C PHE A 311 -16.86 -5.89 -9.26
N LEU A 312 -16.23 -5.67 -10.42
CA LEU A 312 -16.87 -5.39 -11.70
C LEU A 312 -16.52 -6.45 -12.74
N GLY A 313 -17.49 -6.74 -13.61
CA GLY A 313 -17.34 -7.70 -14.71
C GLY A 313 -17.29 -9.16 -14.24
N ASN A 314 -16.71 -10.02 -15.07
CA ASN A 314 -16.75 -11.47 -14.86
C ASN A 314 -15.49 -11.95 -14.12
N LEU A 315 -15.60 -12.09 -12.80
CA LEU A 315 -14.59 -12.72 -11.95
C LEU A 315 -15.00 -14.17 -11.66
N THR A 316 -14.04 -15.07 -11.42
CA THR A 316 -14.35 -16.39 -10.85
C THR A 316 -14.95 -16.22 -9.45
N CYS A 317 -14.35 -15.37 -8.61
CA CYS A 317 -15.01 -14.80 -7.43
C CYS A 317 -14.31 -13.50 -7.00
N GLY A 318 -15.01 -12.68 -6.22
CA GLY A 318 -14.44 -11.44 -5.66
C GLY A 318 -13.34 -11.74 -4.64
N ILE A 319 -13.63 -12.58 -3.64
CA ILE A 319 -12.69 -13.02 -2.61
C ILE A 319 -12.74 -14.55 -2.52
N ASN A 320 -11.63 -15.21 -2.84
CA ASN A 320 -11.46 -16.65 -2.64
C ASN A 320 -10.93 -16.92 -1.23
N ASN A 321 -11.78 -17.49 -0.37
CA ASN A 321 -11.49 -17.76 1.03
C ASN A 321 -11.80 -19.23 1.40
N PRO A 322 -11.02 -20.20 0.88
CA PRO A 322 -11.28 -21.62 1.09
C PRO A 322 -10.98 -22.09 2.52
N TYR A 323 -10.31 -21.26 3.32
CA TYR A 323 -9.91 -21.56 4.70
C TYR A 323 -10.79 -20.88 5.75
N CYS A 324 -11.93 -20.31 5.34
CA CYS A 324 -12.92 -19.68 6.23
C CYS A 324 -12.32 -18.60 7.14
N LYS A 325 -11.35 -17.83 6.63
CA LYS A 325 -10.75 -16.69 7.35
C LYS A 325 -11.81 -15.64 7.65
N TRP A 326 -11.71 -15.01 8.82
CA TRP A 326 -12.60 -13.91 9.16
C TRP A 326 -12.22 -12.67 8.36
N ILE A 327 -13.12 -12.15 7.54
CA ILE A 327 -12.90 -10.91 6.76
C ILE A 327 -13.49 -9.76 7.55
N TYR A 328 -12.66 -8.78 7.90
CA TYR A 328 -13.06 -7.60 8.68
C TYR A 328 -13.61 -6.54 7.73
N GLY A 329 -14.76 -5.95 8.05
CA GLY A 329 -15.30 -4.80 7.32
C GLY A 329 -15.47 -3.60 8.24
N ALA A 330 -15.10 -2.40 7.80
CA ALA A 330 -15.53 -1.17 8.47
C ALA A 330 -17.05 -1.02 8.25
N GLY A 331 -17.86 -0.98 9.31
CA GLY A 331 -19.31 -1.19 9.20
C GLY A 331 -19.74 -2.66 9.12
N GLY A 332 -18.81 -3.61 9.24
CA GLY A 332 -19.04 -5.03 9.03
C GLY A 332 -19.89 -5.65 10.13
N SER A 333 -20.77 -6.59 9.77
CA SER A 333 -21.56 -7.35 10.75
C SER A 333 -20.78 -8.54 11.28
N PHE A 334 -20.92 -8.85 12.58
CA PHE A 334 -20.38 -10.06 13.19
C PHE A 334 -21.50 -10.90 13.80
N LYS A 335 -21.25 -12.21 13.91
CA LYS A 335 -22.14 -13.18 14.57
C LYS A 335 -21.30 -14.27 15.23
N MET A 336 -21.55 -14.53 16.50
CA MET A 336 -21.01 -15.66 17.26
C MET A 336 -22.17 -16.35 17.99
N GLU A 337 -22.25 -17.67 17.89
CA GLU A 337 -23.39 -18.43 18.43
C GLU A 337 -22.94 -19.46 19.47
N ASN A 338 -23.79 -19.64 20.49
CA ASN A 338 -23.68 -20.68 21.50
C ASN A 338 -22.31 -20.73 22.21
N ILE A 339 -21.73 -19.55 22.50
CA ILE A 339 -20.49 -19.43 23.26
C ILE A 339 -20.77 -19.93 24.69
N PRO A 340 -20.07 -20.96 25.17
CA PRO A 340 -20.27 -21.49 26.52
C PRO A 340 -19.73 -20.50 27.57
N ILE A 341 -20.53 -20.24 28.61
CA ILE A 341 -20.14 -19.41 29.74
C ILE A 341 -19.95 -20.30 30.97
N SER A 342 -18.83 -20.11 31.67
CA SER A 342 -18.54 -20.85 32.90
C SER A 342 -19.54 -20.47 34.00
N LEU A 343 -20.30 -21.44 34.48
CA LEU A 343 -21.22 -21.26 35.61
C LEU A 343 -20.48 -21.52 36.92
N GLY A 344 -20.36 -20.49 37.77
CA GLY A 344 -19.89 -20.65 39.14
C GLY A 344 -21.00 -21.07 40.10
N LEU A 345 -20.63 -21.65 41.25
CA LEU A 345 -21.56 -22.24 42.23
C LEU A 345 -21.60 -21.43 43.53
N ASN A 346 -22.63 -21.64 44.35
CA ASN A 346 -22.77 -21.06 45.68
C ASN A 346 -22.58 -19.54 45.70
N ASN A 347 -23.29 -18.85 44.81
CA ASN A 347 -23.23 -17.38 44.63
C ASN A 347 -21.85 -16.82 44.23
N VAL A 348 -20.93 -17.67 43.78
CA VAL A 348 -19.63 -17.25 43.23
C VAL A 348 -19.69 -17.30 41.71
N TYR A 349 -19.22 -16.24 41.05
CA TYR A 349 -19.11 -16.19 39.59
C TYR A 349 -18.04 -17.15 39.06
N GLY A 350 -18.33 -17.81 37.95
CA GLY A 350 -17.35 -18.57 37.19
C GLY A 350 -16.33 -17.66 36.49
N ALA A 351 -15.41 -18.27 35.74
CA ALA A 351 -14.44 -17.52 34.95
C ALA A 351 -15.15 -16.65 33.91
N SER A 352 -14.77 -15.37 33.85
CA SER A 352 -15.30 -14.43 32.86
C SER A 352 -14.83 -14.78 31.45
N GLN A 353 -15.74 -14.66 30.49
CA GLN A 353 -15.49 -14.80 29.07
C GLN A 353 -15.57 -13.43 28.41
N GLU A 354 -14.52 -13.04 27.69
CA GLU A 354 -14.57 -11.87 26.80
C GLU A 354 -15.05 -12.32 25.41
N ILE A 355 -16.04 -11.61 24.86
CA ILE A 355 -16.71 -11.88 23.59
C ILE A 355 -16.56 -10.65 22.70
N GLY A 356 -16.27 -10.85 21.42
CA GLY A 356 -16.09 -9.75 20.46
C GLY A 356 -14.70 -9.12 20.45
N GLN A 357 -13.76 -9.61 21.29
CA GLN A 357 -12.36 -9.24 21.15
C GLN A 357 -11.82 -9.90 19.87
N VAL A 358 -11.58 -9.09 18.84
CA VAL A 358 -10.72 -9.51 17.73
C VAL A 358 -9.29 -9.32 18.22
N PRO A 359 -8.46 -10.38 18.28
CA PRO A 359 -7.06 -10.22 18.65
C PRO A 359 -6.42 -9.12 17.80
N HIS A 360 -5.77 -8.17 18.46
CA HIS A 360 -5.01 -7.06 17.83
C HIS A 360 -5.83 -6.00 17.05
N LEU A 361 -7.17 -6.07 17.11
CA LEU A 361 -8.08 -5.11 16.46
C LEU A 361 -9.08 -4.55 17.49
N SER A 362 -8.99 -3.26 17.79
CA SER A 362 -9.99 -2.56 18.60
C SER A 362 -11.03 -1.91 17.70
N LEU A 363 -11.87 -2.72 17.06
CA LEU A 363 -13.01 -2.21 16.31
C LEU A 363 -14.12 -1.82 17.29
N ALA A 364 -14.62 -0.60 17.15
CA ALA A 364 -15.71 -0.12 17.98
C ALA A 364 -16.99 -0.87 17.61
N ILE A 365 -17.66 -1.50 18.57
CA ILE A 365 -18.97 -2.11 18.32
C ILE A 365 -20.03 -1.00 18.30
N SER A 366 -20.69 -0.82 17.15
CA SER A 366 -21.66 0.26 16.91
C SER A 366 -23.11 -0.17 17.05
N SER A 367 -23.39 -1.45 16.85
CA SER A 367 -24.65 -2.08 17.20
C SER A 367 -24.40 -3.50 17.69
N LEU A 368 -25.20 -3.98 18.64
CA LEU A 368 -25.05 -5.32 19.17
C LEU A 368 -26.39 -5.83 19.72
N ASN A 369 -26.60 -7.12 19.56
CA ASN A 369 -27.70 -7.88 20.10
C ASN A 369 -27.12 -9.11 20.78
N LEU A 370 -27.59 -9.42 21.98
CA LEU A 370 -27.12 -10.55 22.76
C LEU A 370 -28.30 -11.40 23.21
N LYS A 371 -28.17 -12.71 22.98
CA LYS A 371 -29.08 -13.75 23.43
C LYS A 371 -28.38 -14.59 24.49
N ILE A 372 -29.01 -14.73 25.64
CA ILE A 372 -28.60 -15.63 26.72
C ILE A 372 -29.54 -16.82 26.71
N ASN A 373 -28.98 -18.01 26.81
CA ASN A 373 -29.75 -19.24 26.94
C ASN A 373 -29.24 -20.01 28.16
N VAL A 374 -30.15 -20.25 29.12
CA VAL A 374 -29.90 -21.07 30.30
C VAL A 374 -30.68 -22.37 30.12
N GLU A 375 -29.97 -23.49 30.10
CA GLU A 375 -30.54 -24.83 29.95
C GLU A 375 -30.21 -25.70 31.15
N GLY A 376 -31.06 -26.68 31.47
CA GLY A 376 -30.83 -27.66 32.53
C GLY A 376 -32.08 -27.89 33.38
N ASN A 377 -31.95 -28.72 34.43
CA ASN A 377 -33.02 -28.87 35.42
C ASN A 377 -32.61 -28.11 36.67
N LEU A 378 -33.00 -26.84 36.75
CA LEU A 378 -32.79 -26.01 37.93
C LEU A 378 -33.60 -26.60 39.10
N SER A 379 -32.97 -26.70 40.26
CA SER A 379 -33.64 -27.18 41.48
C SER A 379 -34.68 -26.15 41.96
N ALA A 380 -35.63 -26.58 42.79
CA ALA A 380 -36.50 -25.63 43.50
C ALA A 380 -35.62 -24.64 44.29
N ASP A 381 -35.87 -23.35 44.13
CA ASP A 381 -35.11 -22.22 44.70
C ASP A 381 -33.69 -22.00 44.12
N GLU A 382 -33.35 -22.67 43.02
CA GLU A 382 -32.13 -22.37 42.27
C GLU A 382 -32.35 -21.18 41.33
N THR A 383 -31.50 -20.16 41.43
CA THR A 383 -31.48 -19.03 40.50
C THR A 383 -30.12 -18.93 39.83
N VAL A 384 -30.10 -18.93 38.51
CA VAL A 384 -28.91 -18.63 37.71
C VAL A 384 -28.89 -17.13 37.43
N TYR A 385 -27.76 -16.49 37.72
CA TYR A 385 -27.51 -15.09 37.41
C TYR A 385 -26.43 -15.00 36.34
N VAL A 386 -26.73 -14.31 35.25
CA VAL A 386 -25.77 -13.98 34.21
C VAL A 386 -25.43 -12.50 34.30
N ARG A 387 -24.16 -12.19 34.49
CA ARG A 387 -23.68 -10.82 34.60
C ARG A 387 -22.95 -10.42 33.33
N LEU A 388 -23.35 -9.26 32.82
CA LEU A 388 -22.76 -8.61 31.66
C LEU A 388 -22.11 -7.31 32.05
N ARG A 389 -20.93 -7.06 31.49
CA ARG A 389 -20.23 -5.78 31.51
C ARG A 389 -19.67 -5.51 30.12
N LEU A 390 -19.65 -4.25 29.73
CA LEU A 390 -18.94 -3.80 28.54
C LEU A 390 -17.52 -3.45 28.95
N LYS A 391 -16.53 -3.94 28.21
CA LYS A 391 -15.17 -3.45 28.31
C LYS A 391 -14.97 -2.36 27.28
N PHE A 392 -14.45 -1.24 27.73
CA PHE A 392 -14.17 -0.10 26.87
C PHE A 392 -12.72 -0.13 26.38
N ILE A 393 -12.45 0.64 25.32
CA ILE A 393 -11.12 0.71 24.71
C ILE A 393 -10.01 1.19 25.68
N ASP A 394 -10.37 1.92 26.74
CA ASP A 394 -9.46 2.34 27.81
C ASP A 394 -9.21 1.23 28.87
N GLY A 395 -9.81 0.05 28.67
CA GLY A 395 -9.73 -1.10 29.56
C GLY A 395 -10.70 -1.05 30.75
N SER A 396 -11.43 0.05 30.95
CA SER A 396 -12.42 0.14 32.02
C SER A 396 -13.67 -0.67 31.71
N LEU A 397 -14.40 -1.07 32.76
CA LEU A 397 -15.64 -1.82 32.64
C LEU A 397 -16.84 -0.91 32.89
N SER A 398 -17.94 -1.16 32.20
CA SER A 398 -19.23 -0.54 32.47
C SER A 398 -19.78 -0.92 33.84
N LYS A 399 -20.92 -0.29 34.20
CA LYS A 399 -21.82 -0.86 35.21
C LYS A 399 -22.19 -2.30 34.84
N GLN A 400 -22.39 -3.13 35.86
CA GLN A 400 -22.84 -4.50 35.66
C GLN A 400 -24.35 -4.55 35.46
N LEU A 401 -24.78 -5.36 34.48
CA LEU A 401 -26.16 -5.81 34.33
C LEU A 401 -26.22 -7.27 34.76
N GLU A 402 -27.06 -7.60 35.73
CA GLU A 402 -27.25 -8.96 36.23
C GLU A 402 -28.66 -9.42 35.89
N ILE A 403 -28.78 -10.50 35.13
CA ILE A 403 -30.06 -11.05 34.64
C ILE A 403 -30.29 -12.39 35.34
N ALA A 404 -31.44 -12.53 35.99
CA ALA A 404 -31.83 -13.73 36.73
C ALA A 404 -32.68 -14.68 35.87
N PHE A 405 -32.48 -15.98 36.11
CA PHE A 405 -33.18 -17.10 35.52
C PHE A 405 -33.56 -18.09 36.62
N GLU A 406 -34.87 -18.30 36.80
CA GLU A 406 -35.43 -19.26 37.77
C GLU A 406 -35.87 -20.57 37.08
N GLU A 407 -35.85 -20.59 35.74
CA GLU A 407 -36.17 -21.75 34.92
C GLU A 407 -35.29 -21.78 33.65
N THR A 408 -35.39 -22.86 32.88
CA THR A 408 -34.74 -22.94 31.56
C THR A 408 -35.43 -21.96 30.62
N GLU A 409 -34.68 -20.96 30.16
CA GLU A 409 -35.22 -19.87 29.35
C GLU A 409 -34.14 -19.30 28.42
N THR A 410 -34.59 -18.76 27.30
CA THR A 410 -33.80 -17.91 26.42
C THR A 410 -34.28 -16.47 26.53
N LYS A 411 -33.37 -15.54 26.86
CA LYS A 411 -33.64 -14.09 26.89
C LYS A 411 -32.78 -13.35 25.88
N TRP A 412 -33.41 -12.43 25.16
CA TRP A 412 -32.72 -11.38 24.41
C TRP A 412 -32.61 -10.14 25.26
N LEU A 413 -31.44 -9.50 25.26
CA LEU A 413 -31.32 -8.18 25.90
C LEU A 413 -32.14 -7.15 25.13
N SER A 414 -32.91 -6.36 25.88
CA SER A 414 -33.71 -5.25 25.37
C SER A 414 -32.85 -4.00 25.16
N TYR A 415 -33.45 -2.98 24.52
CA TYR A 415 -32.79 -1.67 24.39
C TYR A 415 -32.54 -1.01 25.75
N ASP A 416 -33.43 -1.19 26.72
CA ASP A 416 -33.27 -0.62 28.06
C ASP A 416 -32.13 -1.30 28.83
N ASP A 417 -31.96 -2.61 28.65
CA ASP A 417 -30.82 -3.37 29.20
C ASP A 417 -29.50 -2.77 28.71
N TRP A 418 -29.37 -2.53 27.40
CA TRP A 418 -28.18 -1.91 26.83
C TRP A 418 -27.98 -0.48 27.32
N LEU A 419 -29.05 0.33 27.36
CA LEU A 419 -28.98 1.71 27.83
C LEU A 419 -28.53 1.80 29.30
N SER A 420 -28.85 0.79 30.12
CA SER A 420 -28.49 0.75 31.54
C SER A 420 -26.98 0.59 31.78
N ILE A 421 -26.27 -0.05 30.85
CA ILE A 421 -24.82 -0.34 30.96
C ILE A 421 -23.96 0.41 29.95
N TRP A 422 -24.52 0.99 28.89
CA TRP A 422 -23.77 1.70 27.87
C TRP A 422 -23.71 3.20 28.19
N PRO A 423 -22.62 3.72 28.79
CA PRO A 423 -22.45 5.15 29.02
C PRO A 423 -22.32 5.90 27.69
N ALA A 424 -22.82 7.14 27.66
CA ALA A 424 -22.68 7.98 26.48
C ALA A 424 -21.20 8.26 26.17
N ARG A 425 -20.83 8.12 24.88
CA ARG A 425 -19.52 8.49 24.28
C ARG A 425 -18.33 7.56 24.55
N THR A 426 -18.55 6.29 24.85
CA THR A 426 -17.45 5.33 25.03
C THR A 426 -17.47 4.23 23.96
N ILE A 427 -16.28 3.85 23.48
CA ILE A 427 -16.08 2.78 22.50
C ILE A 427 -16.05 1.43 23.22
N ILE A 428 -16.98 0.54 22.88
CA ILE A 428 -16.98 -0.86 23.37
C ILE A 428 -15.93 -1.65 22.59
N SER A 429 -14.99 -2.26 23.31
CA SER A 429 -13.98 -3.17 22.75
C SER A 429 -14.39 -4.65 22.84
N SER A 430 -15.07 -5.05 23.92
CA SER A 430 -15.57 -6.42 24.11
C SER A 430 -16.72 -6.47 25.12
N ILE A 431 -17.46 -7.58 25.10
CA ILE A 431 -18.50 -7.90 26.08
C ILE A 431 -17.93 -8.94 27.04
N VAL A 432 -17.98 -8.65 28.34
CA VAL A 432 -17.51 -9.56 29.40
C VAL A 432 -18.72 -10.22 30.04
N VAL A 433 -18.79 -11.54 29.98
CA VAL A 433 -19.88 -12.34 30.55
C VAL A 433 -19.34 -13.34 31.55
N ASP A 434 -19.96 -13.41 32.72
CA ASP A 434 -19.82 -14.52 33.67
C ASP A 434 -21.18 -14.90 34.26
N ALA A 435 -21.26 -16.11 34.84
CA ALA A 435 -22.48 -16.59 35.46
C ALA A 435 -22.21 -17.21 36.84
N LYS A 436 -23.21 -17.14 37.73
CA LYS A 436 -23.26 -17.83 39.03
C LYS A 436 -24.63 -18.51 39.21
N THR A 437 -24.72 -19.51 40.08
CA THR A 437 -25.97 -20.05 40.60
C THR A 437 -26.01 -19.93 42.13
N THR A 438 -27.22 -19.81 42.71
CA THR A 438 -27.42 -19.87 44.16
C THR A 438 -27.10 -21.25 44.74
N SER A 439 -27.16 -22.31 43.93
CA SER A 439 -26.97 -23.68 44.38
C SER A 439 -25.51 -24.08 44.57
N TYR A 440 -25.24 -24.99 45.51
CA TYR A 440 -23.93 -25.61 45.72
C TYR A 440 -23.53 -26.59 44.62
N ALA A 441 -24.51 -27.08 43.86
CA ALA A 441 -24.30 -27.96 42.71
C ALA A 441 -25.41 -27.69 41.68
N SER A 442 -25.07 -27.67 40.40
CA SER A 442 -26.03 -27.38 39.33
C SER A 442 -25.69 -28.15 38.08
N ASN A 443 -26.73 -28.54 37.34
CA ASN A 443 -26.60 -29.05 35.97
C ASN A 443 -26.88 -27.96 34.92
N ALA A 444 -27.13 -26.72 35.36
CA ALA A 444 -27.44 -25.63 34.46
C ALA A 444 -26.23 -25.30 33.57
N LYS A 445 -26.52 -24.93 32.33
CA LYS A 445 -25.55 -24.50 31.33
C LYS A 445 -25.97 -23.15 30.82
N VAL A 446 -25.00 -22.23 30.77
CA VAL A 446 -25.21 -20.90 30.22
C VAL A 446 -24.49 -20.80 28.89
N THR A 447 -25.21 -20.40 27.85
CA THR A 447 -24.63 -20.08 26.55
C THR A 447 -25.06 -18.69 26.10
N VAL A 448 -24.19 -18.02 25.38
CA VAL A 448 -24.43 -16.68 24.83
C VAL A 448 -24.24 -16.68 23.33
N SER A 449 -25.14 -16.03 22.61
CA SER A 449 -24.96 -15.69 21.20
C SER A 449 -24.97 -14.18 21.04
N VAL A 450 -24.07 -13.65 20.24
CA VAL A 450 -23.99 -12.22 19.94
C VAL A 450 -23.97 -11.99 18.44
N TYR A 451 -24.65 -10.95 17.98
CA TYR A 451 -24.43 -10.40 16.64
C TYR A 451 -24.52 -8.89 16.66
N GLY A 452 -23.87 -8.22 15.73
CA GLY A 452 -23.78 -6.78 15.75
C GLY A 452 -23.05 -6.23 14.55
N GLN A 453 -22.69 -4.95 14.62
CA GLN A 453 -21.85 -4.27 13.63
C GLN A 453 -20.67 -3.61 14.32
N TYR A 454 -19.51 -3.67 13.67
CA TYR A 454 -18.38 -2.81 13.98
C TYR A 454 -18.59 -1.45 13.28
N SER A 455 -18.26 -0.33 13.90
CA SER A 455 -18.06 0.97 13.22
C SER A 455 -16.63 1.13 12.75
#